data_AF-A0A950GZI6-F1
#
_entry.id   AF-A0A950GZI6-F1
#
_cell.length_a   1.000
_cell.length_b   1.000
_cell.length_c   1.000
_cell.angle_alpha   90.00
_cell.angle_beta   90.00
_cell.angle_gamma   90.00
#
_symmetry.space_group_name_H-M   'P 1'
#
loop_
_entity.id
_entity.type
_entity.pdbx_description
1 polymer ?
#
loop_
_entity_poly.entity_id
_entity_poly.type
_entity_poly.pdbx_seq_one_letter_code
_entity_poly.pdbx_strand_id
1 'polypeptide(L)' 'DIGYIQFWDPAAAGYAMNELAVMALNKKNADIKAGLDLGLPGYDKLTTDAAKPTLLYGSGWVGVTKDNMKDYNF' A
#
# COMPACT_ATOMS: atom_id res chain seq x y z
N ASP A 1 21.68 15.48 11.88
CA ASP A 1 20.79 16.12 10.89
C ASP A 1 20.15 15.00 10.08
N ILE A 2 18.81 14.91 10.02
CA ILE A 2 18.11 13.90 9.21
C ILE A 2 17.76 14.57 7.89
N GLY A 3 18.33 14.10 6.79
CA GLY A 3 18.13 14.67 5.45
C GLY A 3 17.07 13.99 4.60
N TYR A 4 16.67 12.77 4.98
CA TYR A 4 15.73 11.95 4.22
C TYR A 4 14.95 11.03 5.15
N ILE A 5 13.65 10.92 4.92
CA ILE A 5 12.78 9.89 5.50
C ILE A 5 11.96 9.25 4.39
N GLN A 6 11.55 8.01 4.59
CA GLN A 6 10.72 7.28 3.66
C GLN A 6 9.48 6.76 4.38
N PHE A 7 8.32 6.95 3.75
CA PHE A 7 7.03 6.49 4.25
C PHE A 7 6.07 6.19 3.09
N TRP A 8 4.79 6.16 3.39
CA TRP A 8 3.67 6.01 2.46
C TRP A 8 2.52 6.90 2.94
N ASP A 9 1.52 7.15 2.10
CA ASP A 9 0.27 7.78 2.53
C ASP A 9 -0.48 6.81 3.48
N PRO A 10 -0.62 7.15 4.77
CA PRO A 10 -1.24 6.26 5.75
C PRO A 10 -2.74 6.06 5.51
N ALA A 11 -3.44 7.03 4.90
CA ALA A 11 -4.85 6.88 4.57
C ALA A 11 -5.03 5.88 3.43
N ALA A 12 -4.23 5.98 2.36
CA ALA A 12 -4.25 5.01 1.26
C ALA A 12 -3.96 3.58 1.76
N ALA A 13 -2.95 3.43 2.63
CA ALA A 13 -2.64 2.14 3.26
C ALA A 13 -3.81 1.60 4.12
N GLY A 14 -4.45 2.48 4.90
CA GLY A 14 -5.63 2.15 5.71
C GLY A 14 -6.80 1.63 4.86
N TYR A 15 -7.11 2.33 3.77
CA TYR A 15 -8.12 1.87 2.82
C TYR A 15 -7.75 0.53 2.20
N ALA A 16 -6.51 0.35 1.76
CA ALA A 16 -6.07 -0.91 1.17
C ALA A 16 -6.26 -2.11 2.13
N MET A 17 -5.91 -1.94 3.42
CA MET A 17 -6.12 -2.98 4.42
C MET A 17 -7.61 -3.31 4.62
N ASN A 18 -8.47 -2.28 4.65
CA ASN A 18 -9.91 -2.47 4.80
C ASN A 18 -10.55 -3.14 3.58
N GLU A 19 -10.15 -2.78 2.36
CA GLU A 19 -10.62 -3.44 1.14
C GLU A 19 -10.27 -4.94 1.13
N LEU A 20 -9.04 -5.29 1.52
CA LEU A 20 -8.65 -6.70 1.67
C LEU A 20 -9.48 -7.42 2.74
N ALA A 21 -9.77 -6.78 3.86
CA ALA A 21 -10.63 -7.35 4.90
C ALA A 21 -12.07 -7.58 4.41
N VAL A 22 -12.64 -6.62 3.67
CA VAL A 22 -13.97 -6.74 3.05
C VAL A 22 -14.00 -7.87 2.02
N MET A 23 -12.97 -8.00 1.18
CA MET A 23 -12.85 -9.12 0.24
C MET A 23 -12.81 -10.47 0.97
N ALA A 24 -12.06 -10.55 2.06
CA ALA A 24 -11.97 -11.78 2.85
C ALA A 24 -13.32 -12.17 3.49
N LEU A 25 -14.03 -11.20 4.08
CA LEU A 25 -15.37 -11.41 4.65
C LEU A 25 -16.39 -11.83 3.58
N ASN A 26 -16.24 -11.31 2.36
CA ASN A 26 -17.05 -11.67 1.19
C ASN A 26 -16.61 -12.99 0.51
N LYS A 27 -15.71 -13.76 1.14
CA LYS A 27 -15.21 -15.04 0.65
C LYS A 27 -14.48 -14.95 -0.71
N LYS A 28 -13.86 -13.80 -1.01
CA LYS A 28 -13.09 -13.55 -2.26
C LYS A 28 -11.59 -13.82 -2.10
N ASN A 29 -11.19 -14.73 -1.20
CA ASN A 29 -9.77 -14.97 -0.87
C ASN A 29 -8.92 -15.40 -2.09
N ALA A 30 -9.52 -16.06 -3.08
CA ALA A 30 -8.83 -16.49 -4.30
C ALA A 30 -8.42 -15.32 -5.24
N ASP A 31 -9.00 -14.14 -5.02
CA ASP A 31 -8.71 -12.92 -5.75
C ASP A 31 -7.64 -12.08 -5.03
N ILE A 32 -7.38 -12.35 -3.74
CA ILE A 32 -6.34 -11.70 -2.94
C ILE A 32 -4.99 -12.31 -3.28
N LYS A 33 -4.36 -11.81 -4.34
CA LYS A 33 -3.07 -12.32 -4.87
C LYS A 33 -2.31 -11.22 -5.64
N ALA A 34 -1.10 -11.54 -6.07
CA ALA A 34 -0.32 -10.63 -6.91
C ALA A 34 -1.07 -10.22 -8.19
N GLY A 35 -0.92 -8.95 -8.55
CA GLY A 35 -1.62 -8.31 -9.65
C GLY A 35 -3.02 -7.79 -9.29
N LEU A 36 -3.50 -7.99 -8.05
CA LEU A 36 -4.73 -7.37 -7.60
C LEU A 36 -4.60 -5.85 -7.62
N ASP A 37 -5.59 -5.20 -8.24
CA ASP A 37 -5.77 -3.76 -8.31
C ASP A 37 -6.85 -3.35 -7.31
N LEU A 38 -6.50 -2.51 -6.33
CA LEU A 38 -7.45 -1.97 -5.36
C LEU A 38 -8.01 -0.59 -5.75
N GLY A 39 -7.58 -0.02 -6.88
CA GLY A 39 -7.97 1.31 -7.35
C GLY A 39 -7.44 2.45 -6.47
N LEU A 40 -6.47 2.18 -5.60
CA LEU A 40 -5.90 3.13 -4.64
C LEU A 40 -4.47 3.52 -5.07
N PRO A 41 -4.07 4.79 -4.94
CA PRO A 41 -2.70 5.21 -5.25
C PRO A 41 -1.64 4.38 -4.52
N GLY A 42 -0.73 3.77 -5.27
CA GLY A 42 0.30 2.89 -4.71
C GLY A 42 -0.18 1.48 -4.31
N TYR A 43 -1.44 1.14 -4.59
CA TYR A 43 -2.03 -0.19 -4.38
C TYR A 43 -2.88 -0.64 -5.58
N ASP A 44 -2.64 -0.07 -6.75
CA ASP A 44 -3.26 -0.40 -8.05
C ASP A 44 -2.69 -1.69 -8.67
N LYS A 45 -1.57 -2.18 -8.13
CA LYS A 45 -0.98 -3.46 -8.53
C LYS A 45 -0.19 -4.06 -7.39
N LEU A 46 -0.85 -4.88 -6.57
CA LEU A 46 -0.19 -5.57 -5.46
C LEU A 46 0.83 -6.59 -5.95
N THR A 47 1.93 -6.72 -5.22
CA THR A 47 2.94 -7.76 -5.45
C THR A 47 3.05 -8.68 -4.23
N THR A 48 3.58 -9.89 -4.41
CA THR A 48 3.79 -10.85 -3.32
C THR A 48 5.11 -11.59 -3.54
N ASP A 49 5.73 -12.02 -2.45
CA ASP A 49 6.78 -13.04 -2.52
C ASP A 49 6.12 -14.41 -2.68
N ALA A 50 6.64 -15.24 -3.59
CA ALA A 50 6.18 -16.61 -3.78
C ALA A 50 6.35 -17.47 -2.51
N ALA A 51 7.34 -17.17 -1.68
CA ALA A 51 7.54 -17.82 -0.38
C ALA A 51 6.55 -17.34 0.70
N LYS A 52 5.87 -16.20 0.48
CA LYS A 52 4.94 -15.59 1.45
C LYS A 52 3.70 -15.05 0.72
N PRO A 53 2.82 -15.92 0.19
CA PRO A 53 1.68 -15.51 -0.64
C PRO A 53 0.62 -14.68 0.09
N THR A 54 0.67 -14.63 1.42
CA THR A 54 -0.22 -13.82 2.27
C THR A 54 0.33 -12.42 2.56
N LEU A 55 1.55 -12.10 2.10
CA LEU A 55 2.19 -10.82 2.30
C LEU A 55 2.16 -10.00 1.01
N LEU A 56 1.28 -9.01 0.99
CA LEU A 56 1.05 -8.14 -0.16
C LEU A 56 1.77 -6.81 0.01
N TYR A 57 2.44 -6.36 -1.04
CA TYR A 57 3.15 -5.08 -1.08
C TYR A 57 2.51 -4.14 -2.10
N GLY A 58 2.25 -2.92 -1.67
CA GLY A 58 2.00 -1.77 -2.54
C GLY A 58 3.31 -1.12 -3.02
N SER A 59 3.18 -0.17 -3.94
CA SER A 59 4.25 0.62 -4.55
C SER A 59 4.21 2.12 -4.16
N GLY A 60 3.35 2.50 -3.21
CA GLY A 60 3.11 3.89 -2.77
C GLY A 60 4.19 4.53 -1.89
N TRP A 61 5.46 4.22 -2.13
CA TRP A 61 6.57 4.77 -1.35
C TRP A 61 6.78 6.25 -1.64
N VAL A 62 6.95 7.02 -0.57
CA VAL A 62 7.22 8.46 -0.60
C VAL A 62 8.57 8.73 0.03
N GLY A 63 9.45 9.38 -0.72
CA GLY A 63 10.73 9.89 -0.24
C GLY A 63 10.65 11.38 0.09
N VAL A 64 11.00 11.75 1.32
CA VAL A 64 10.84 13.12 1.82
C VAL A 64 12.17 13.73 2.26
N THR A 65 12.40 14.95 1.81
CA THR A 65 13.49 15.84 2.19
C THR A 65 12.93 17.12 2.81
N LYS A 66 13.81 18.03 3.24
CA LYS A 66 13.41 19.37 3.73
C LYS A 66 12.62 20.17 2.68
N ASP A 67 12.80 19.89 1.39
CA ASP A 67 12.23 20.70 0.30
C ASP A 67 10.78 20.32 -0.02
N ASN A 68 10.41 19.05 0.12
CA ASN A 68 9.10 18.52 -0.26
C ASN A 68 8.24 18.06 0.94
N MET A 69 8.74 18.11 2.18
CA MET A 69 7.95 17.67 3.35
C MET A 69 6.63 18.42 3.52
N LYS A 70 6.54 19.66 3.04
CA LYS A 70 5.33 20.50 3.05
C LYS A 70 4.21 20.01 2.12
N ASP A 71 4.54 19.16 1.15
CA ASP A 71 3.61 18.68 0.13
C ASP A 71 2.73 17.52 0.64
N TYR A 72 3.04 17.00 1.84
CA TYR A 72 2.31 15.93 2.50
C TYR A 72 1.59 16.50 3.74
N ASN A 73 0.26 16.51 3.72
CA ASN A 73 -0.58 17.18 4.72
C ASN A 73 -1.30 16.22 5.68
N PHE A 74 -0.73 15.03 5.87
CA PHE A 74 -1.27 13.97 6.71
C PHE A 74 -0.38 13.68 7.92
#